data_AF-L7UNH0-F1
#
_entry.id   AF-L7UNH0-F1
#
_cell.length_a   1.000
_cell.length_b   1.000
_cell.length_c   1.000
_cell.angle_alpha   90.00
_cell.angle_beta   90.00
_cell.angle_gamma   90.00
#
_symmetry.space_group_name_H-M   'P 1'
#
loop_
_entity.id
_entity.type
_entity.pdbx_description
1 polymer ?
#
loop_
_entity_poly.entity_id
_entity_poly.type
_entity_poly.pdbx_seq_one_letter_code
_entity_poly.pdbx_strand_id
1 'polypeptide(L)'
;MRRLLPRYSVGLPLLAGLAALVLFPRLIDTLKAREHPPLAPEAGRVLVARPSGVSDTFHQTVVLLLEAGDTHRTWGLVLNRVRAPDEQPLPQGVDRWGGPVHPTHRITLTPQSQPPEGAHHLLSGLSWYASDQTTQPPAPGSLAFAGVAAWGPGQLEQELAGGAWWVVEVRAAEVFTPPGNLWATLAARHL
;
A
#
# COMPACT_ATOMS: atom_id res chain seq x y z
N MET A 1 62.41 -17.50 -34.65
CA MET A 1 62.23 -18.17 -33.34
C MET A 1 60.86 -17.78 -32.79
N ARG A 2 59.97 -18.76 -32.58
CA ARG A 2 58.58 -18.58 -32.11
C ARG A 2 58.51 -18.06 -30.66
N ARG A 3 57.38 -17.41 -30.33
CA ARG A 3 56.70 -17.20 -29.02
C ARG A 3 56.63 -15.71 -28.61
N LEU A 4 55.56 -15.16 -28.05
CA LEU A 4 54.18 -15.59 -27.75
C LEU A 4 53.43 -14.28 -27.44
N LEU A 5 52.34 -13.96 -28.14
CA LEU A 5 51.46 -12.84 -27.75
C LEU A 5 50.68 -13.21 -26.47
N PRO A 6 50.48 -12.29 -25.51
CA PRO A 6 49.69 -12.56 -24.33
C PRO A 6 48.21 -12.70 -24.73
N ARG A 7 47.64 -13.88 -24.47
CA ARG A 7 46.21 -14.14 -24.58
C ARG A 7 45.49 -13.37 -23.47
N TYR A 8 44.77 -12.32 -23.82
CA TYR A 8 43.80 -11.70 -22.92
C TYR A 8 42.65 -12.69 -22.69
N SER A 9 42.61 -13.31 -21.50
CA SER A 9 41.46 -14.09 -21.03
C SER A 9 40.32 -13.14 -20.67
N VAL A 10 39.52 -12.74 -21.67
CA VAL A 10 38.29 -11.95 -21.48
C VAL A 10 37.15 -12.78 -20.84
N GLY A 11 37.35 -14.08 -20.61
CA GLY A 11 36.29 -15.01 -20.20
C GLY A 11 35.91 -15.04 -18.71
N LEU A 12 36.71 -14.49 -17.79
CA LEU A 12 36.52 -14.75 -16.35
C LEU A 12 35.62 -13.75 -15.57
N PRO A 13 35.59 -12.42 -15.84
CA PRO A 13 34.79 -11.51 -15.02
C PRO A 13 33.29 -11.59 -15.32
N LEU A 14 32.90 -11.96 -16.55
CA LEU A 14 31.49 -12.01 -16.95
C LEU A 14 30.75 -13.24 -16.40
N LEU A 15 31.45 -14.38 -16.29
CA LEU A 15 30.91 -15.61 -15.69
C LEU A 15 30.75 -15.48 -14.16
N ALA A 16 31.65 -14.76 -13.49
CA ALA A 16 31.54 -14.49 -12.05
C ALA A 16 30.33 -13.59 -11.71
N GLY A 17 30.05 -12.58 -12.54
CA GLY A 17 28.86 -11.73 -12.39
C GLY A 17 27.55 -12.50 -12.61
N LEU A 18 27.51 -13.39 -13.60
CA LEU A 18 26.33 -14.21 -13.88
C LEU A 18 26.11 -15.29 -12.80
N ALA A 19 27.18 -15.89 -12.27
CA ALA A 19 27.12 -16.86 -11.19
C ALA A 19 26.65 -16.22 -9.87
N ALA A 20 27.06 -14.98 -9.58
CA ALA A 20 26.56 -14.23 -8.42
C ALA A 20 25.04 -13.96 -8.49
N LEU A 21 24.51 -13.74 -9.71
CA LEU A 21 23.08 -13.54 -9.96
C LEU A 21 22.24 -14.80 -9.69
N VAL A 22 22.82 -15.99 -9.86
CA VAL A 22 22.15 -17.29 -9.64
C VAL A 22 22.36 -17.82 -8.23
N LEU A 23 23.54 -17.57 -7.63
CA LEU A 23 23.92 -18.10 -6.32
C LEU A 23 23.54 -17.19 -5.14
N PHE A 24 23.30 -15.90 -5.39
CA PHE A 24 22.95 -14.93 -4.35
C PHE A 24 21.73 -14.10 -4.77
N PRO A 25 20.51 -14.66 -4.78
CA PRO A 25 19.29 -13.88 -5.05
C PRO A 25 19.16 -12.67 -4.10
N ARG A 26 19.63 -12.83 -2.86
CA ARG A 26 19.70 -11.74 -1.88
C ARG A 26 20.65 -10.61 -2.26
N LEU A 27 21.66 -10.85 -3.09
CA LEU A 27 22.55 -9.79 -3.59
C LEU A 27 21.80 -8.87 -4.56
N ILE A 28 20.94 -9.42 -5.42
CA ILE A 28 20.05 -8.63 -6.28
C ILE A 28 19.06 -7.84 -5.42
N ASP A 29 18.46 -8.47 -4.40
CA ASP A 29 17.55 -7.79 -3.47
C ASP A 29 18.26 -6.63 -2.74
N THR A 30 19.51 -6.83 -2.32
CA THR A 30 20.34 -5.82 -1.64
C THR A 30 20.74 -4.69 -2.59
N LEU A 31 21.00 -5.00 -3.87
CA LEU A 31 21.34 -4.00 -4.89
C LEU A 31 20.10 -3.20 -5.31
N LYS A 32 18.93 -3.84 -5.45
CA LYS A 32 17.64 -3.16 -5.71
C LYS A 32 17.21 -2.28 -4.55
N ALA A 33 17.39 -2.73 -3.30
CA ALA A 33 17.09 -1.94 -2.10
C ALA A 33 17.97 -0.69 -1.93
N ARG A 34 19.10 -0.61 -2.64
CA ARG A 34 19.99 0.56 -2.62
C ARG A 34 19.61 1.67 -3.61
N GLU A 35 18.80 1.39 -4.62
CA GLU A 35 18.44 2.40 -5.63
C GLU A 35 17.34 3.36 -5.14
N HIS A 36 16.47 2.93 -4.21
CA HIS A 36 15.57 3.79 -3.44
C HIS A 36 15.35 3.20 -2.05
N PRO A 37 15.67 3.91 -0.95
CA PRO A 37 15.31 3.42 0.38
C PRO A 37 13.78 3.24 0.45
N PRO A 38 13.29 2.14 1.04
CA PRO A 38 11.85 1.93 1.17
C PRO A 38 11.24 3.09 1.98
N LEU A 39 10.14 3.64 1.47
CA LEU A 39 9.39 4.68 2.17
C LEU A 39 8.92 4.16 3.53
N ALA A 40 8.98 5.01 4.55
CA ALA A 40 8.42 4.71 5.86
C ALA A 40 6.88 4.68 5.80
N PRO A 41 6.21 3.80 6.57
CA PRO A 41 4.77 3.80 6.69
C PRO A 41 4.31 5.03 7.50
N GLU A 42 3.74 6.02 6.81
CA GLU A 42 3.26 7.26 7.41
C GLU A 42 1.80 7.49 7.01
N ALA A 43 1.08 8.32 7.79
CA ALA A 43 -0.26 8.77 7.42
C ALA A 43 -0.24 9.43 6.01
N GLY A 44 -1.17 9.03 5.15
CA GLY A 44 -1.22 9.48 3.75
C GLY A 44 -0.39 8.62 2.78
N ARG A 45 0.37 7.65 3.26
CA ARG A 45 0.97 6.61 2.40
C ARG A 45 -0.02 5.49 2.12
N VAL A 46 0.23 4.74 1.05
CA VAL A 46 -0.52 3.52 0.76
C VAL A 46 0.36 2.28 0.87
N LEU A 47 -0.21 1.23 1.45
CA LEU A 47 0.33 -0.12 1.43
C LEU A 47 -0.26 -0.86 0.24
N VAL A 48 0.60 -1.34 -0.65
CA VAL A 48 0.20 -2.15 -1.81
C VAL A 48 0.58 -3.59 -1.53
N ALA A 49 -0.41 -4.48 -1.48
CA ALA A 49 -0.19 -5.88 -1.19
C ALA A 49 0.73 -6.53 -2.21
N ARG A 50 1.76 -7.22 -1.75
CA ARG A 50 2.58 -8.10 -2.61
C ARG A 50 1.84 -9.42 -2.85
N PRO A 51 1.92 -10.02 -4.04
CA PRO A 51 1.14 -11.22 -4.39
C PRO A 51 1.24 -12.40 -3.41
N SER A 52 2.39 -12.61 -2.79
CA SER A 52 2.68 -13.77 -1.94
C SER A 52 3.03 -13.41 -0.50
N GLY A 53 2.72 -12.19 -0.06
CA GLY A 53 3.21 -11.67 1.23
C GLY A 53 2.11 -11.31 2.24
N VAL A 54 0.85 -11.25 1.83
CA VAL A 54 -0.29 -10.88 2.69
C VAL A 54 -1.25 -12.04 2.88
N SER A 55 -2.11 -11.97 3.90
CA SER A 55 -3.21 -12.92 4.07
C SER A 55 -4.27 -12.79 2.96
N ASP A 56 -5.10 -13.81 2.80
CA ASP A 56 -6.17 -13.86 1.78
C ASP A 56 -7.10 -12.63 1.83
N THR A 57 -7.42 -12.17 3.04
CA THR A 57 -8.21 -10.96 3.29
C THR A 57 -7.64 -9.72 2.59
N PHE A 58 -6.31 -9.64 2.48
CA PHE A 58 -5.58 -8.51 1.93
C PHE A 58 -4.99 -8.77 0.54
N HIS A 59 -5.26 -9.93 -0.07
CA HIS A 59 -4.78 -10.23 -1.41
C HIS A 59 -5.23 -9.14 -2.41
N GLN A 60 -4.28 -8.65 -3.21
CA GLN A 60 -4.50 -7.56 -4.18
C GLN A 60 -5.18 -6.31 -3.59
N THR A 61 -4.92 -5.99 -2.32
CA THR A 61 -5.45 -4.77 -1.70
C THR A 61 -4.48 -3.59 -1.80
N VAL A 62 -5.08 -2.40 -1.78
CA VAL A 62 -4.38 -1.13 -1.56
C VAL A 62 -4.98 -0.51 -0.31
N VAL A 63 -4.16 -0.28 0.71
CA VAL A 63 -4.61 0.29 2.00
C VAL A 63 -4.04 1.69 2.17
N LEU A 64 -4.88 2.70 2.33
CA LEU A 64 -4.48 4.05 2.71
C LEU A 64 -4.29 4.11 4.23
N LEU A 65 -3.10 4.48 4.69
CA LEU A 65 -2.82 4.70 6.11
C LEU A 65 -3.42 6.04 6.54
N LEU A 66 -4.30 6.02 7.55
CA LEU A 66 -4.87 7.23 8.14
C LEU A 66 -4.08 7.68 9.36
N GLU A 67 -3.55 6.72 10.10
CA GLU A 67 -2.56 6.93 11.16
C GLU A 67 -1.49 5.84 11.06
N ALA A 68 -0.24 6.22 11.24
CA ALA A 68 0.90 5.30 11.28
C ALA A 68 2.06 5.95 12.06
N GLY A 69 2.87 5.11 12.72
CA GLY A 69 4.09 5.51 13.43
C GLY A 69 4.26 4.78 14.76
N ASP A 70 5.50 4.74 15.25
CA ASP A 70 5.94 3.88 16.37
C ASP A 70 5.17 4.09 17.69
N THR A 71 4.59 5.27 17.91
CA THR A 71 3.87 5.64 19.14
C THR A 71 2.36 5.61 19.01
N HIS A 72 1.82 5.50 17.79
CA HIS A 72 0.40 5.55 17.51
C HIS A 72 -0.12 4.19 17.05
N ARG A 73 -1.45 4.00 17.11
CA ARG A 73 -2.06 2.82 16.48
C ARG A 73 -1.94 3.00 14.97
N THR A 74 -1.43 1.98 14.28
CA THR A 74 -1.39 1.99 12.82
C THR A 74 -2.69 1.43 12.25
N TRP A 75 -3.38 2.23 11.45
CA TRP A 75 -4.63 1.80 10.81
C TRP A 75 -4.97 2.62 9.57
N GLY A 76 -5.88 2.08 8.77
CA GLY A 76 -6.18 2.61 7.45
C GLY A 76 -7.44 2.03 6.81
N LEU A 77 -7.62 2.34 5.54
CA LEU A 77 -8.77 1.94 4.74
C LEU A 77 -8.36 1.21 3.47
N VAL A 78 -8.94 0.04 3.23
CA VAL A 78 -8.83 -0.67 1.96
C VAL A 78 -9.55 0.15 0.87
N LEU A 79 -8.79 0.67 -0.08
CA LEU A 79 -9.29 1.57 -1.11
C LEU A 79 -10.00 0.86 -2.25
N ASN A 80 -9.72 -0.41 -2.51
CA ASN A 80 -10.08 -1.06 -3.77
C ASN A 80 -11.06 -2.23 -3.63
N ARG A 81 -11.91 -2.23 -2.60
CA ARG A 81 -12.93 -3.27 -2.36
C ARG A 81 -14.31 -2.66 -2.22
N VAL A 82 -15.26 -3.12 -3.03
CA VAL A 82 -16.69 -2.68 -3.00
C VAL A 82 -17.59 -3.65 -2.22
N ARG A 83 -17.01 -4.71 -1.66
CA ARG A 83 -17.67 -5.72 -0.82
C ARG A 83 -16.66 -6.27 0.19
N ALA A 84 -17.15 -6.83 1.28
CA ALA A 84 -16.32 -7.58 2.22
C ALA A 84 -15.80 -8.88 1.58
N PRO A 85 -14.70 -9.47 2.09
CA PRO A 85 -14.10 -10.70 1.54
C PRO A 85 -15.04 -11.92 1.51
N ASP A 86 -16.02 -11.98 2.40
CA ASP A 86 -17.04 -13.03 2.48
C ASP A 86 -18.30 -12.70 1.65
N GLU A 87 -18.17 -11.76 0.71
CA GLU A 87 -19.23 -11.28 -0.18
C GLU A 87 -20.45 -10.65 0.53
N GLN A 88 -20.37 -10.37 1.83
CA GLN A 88 -21.44 -9.69 2.53
C GLN A 88 -21.71 -8.30 1.92
N PRO A 89 -22.98 -7.92 1.77
CA PRO A 89 -23.34 -6.60 1.27
C PRO A 89 -22.87 -5.53 2.26
N LEU A 90 -22.41 -4.40 1.72
CA LEU A 90 -22.04 -3.26 2.56
C LEU A 90 -23.30 -2.57 3.12
N PRO A 91 -23.21 -1.94 4.30
CA PRO A 91 -24.30 -1.13 4.84
C PRO A 91 -24.76 -0.04 3.86
N GLN A 92 -26.02 0.37 3.93
CA GLN A 92 -26.56 1.42 3.06
C GLN A 92 -25.76 2.73 3.18
N GLY A 93 -25.41 3.33 2.04
CA GLY A 93 -24.63 4.58 1.99
C GLY A 93 -23.13 4.39 2.19
N VAL A 94 -22.64 3.15 2.11
CA VAL A 94 -21.21 2.83 2.12
C VAL A 94 -20.79 2.43 0.71
N ASP A 95 -19.72 3.05 0.21
CA ASP A 95 -19.19 2.80 -1.14
C ASP A 95 -18.21 1.63 -1.16
N ARG A 96 -17.41 1.49 -0.09
CA ARG A 96 -16.27 0.57 -0.06
C ARG A 96 -16.11 -0.12 1.29
N TRP A 97 -15.55 -1.32 1.25
CA TRP A 97 -15.10 -2.02 2.44
C TRP A 97 -13.75 -1.46 2.88
N GLY A 98 -13.66 -0.92 4.09
CA GLY A 98 -12.44 -0.31 4.63
C GLY A 98 -11.54 -1.30 5.38
N GLY A 99 -12.08 -2.42 5.86
CA GLY A 99 -11.30 -3.50 6.45
C GLY A 99 -12.08 -4.34 7.46
N PRO A 100 -11.44 -5.38 8.04
CA PRO A 100 -12.13 -6.39 8.83
C PRO A 100 -12.45 -5.94 10.27
N VAL A 101 -11.81 -4.88 10.75
CA VAL A 101 -11.93 -4.43 12.13
C VAL A 101 -13.04 -3.38 12.25
N HIS A 102 -13.83 -3.46 13.32
CA HIS A 102 -14.97 -2.56 13.57
C HIS A 102 -15.89 -2.38 12.35
N PRO A 103 -16.51 -3.46 11.81
CA PRO A 103 -17.24 -3.43 10.53
C PRO A 103 -18.42 -2.44 10.48
N THR A 104 -18.88 -1.95 11.64
CA THR A 104 -19.93 -0.95 11.77
C THR A 104 -19.40 0.49 11.82
N HIS A 105 -18.10 0.71 12.03
CA HIS A 105 -17.50 2.03 11.98
C HIS A 105 -17.49 2.55 10.54
N ARG A 106 -17.92 3.80 10.38
CA ARG A 106 -17.91 4.48 9.10
C ARG A 106 -16.89 5.60 9.09
N ILE A 107 -16.04 5.58 8.07
CA ILE A 107 -15.07 6.63 7.80
C ILE A 107 -15.36 7.18 6.41
N THR A 108 -15.41 8.50 6.27
CA THR A 108 -15.56 9.14 4.96
C THR A 108 -14.26 9.82 4.56
N LEU A 109 -13.79 9.52 3.36
CA LEU A 109 -12.73 10.27 2.68
C LEU A 109 -13.37 11.34 1.81
N THR A 110 -12.85 12.56 1.89
CA THR A 110 -13.44 13.71 1.21
C THR A 110 -12.38 14.57 0.51
N PRO A 111 -12.63 14.97 -0.76
CA PRO A 111 -11.76 15.90 -1.47
C PRO A 111 -12.12 17.37 -1.23
N GLN A 112 -13.09 17.65 -0.36
CA GLN A 112 -13.63 18.99 -0.16
C GLN A 112 -12.58 19.91 0.46
N SER A 113 -12.42 21.11 -0.11
CA SER A 113 -11.53 22.16 0.42
C SER A 113 -11.99 22.67 1.80
N GLN A 114 -13.27 22.53 2.11
CA GLN A 114 -13.87 22.84 3.41
C GLN A 114 -14.58 21.57 3.92
N PRO A 115 -13.83 20.64 4.54
CA PRO A 115 -14.42 19.43 5.10
C PRO A 115 -15.25 19.77 6.36
N PRO A 116 -16.11 18.84 6.82
CA PRO A 116 -16.85 19.00 8.07
C PRO A 116 -15.95 19.27 9.28
N GLU A 117 -16.53 19.87 10.32
CA GLU A 117 -15.83 20.06 11.60
C GLU A 117 -15.36 18.71 12.16
N GLY A 118 -14.14 18.68 12.70
CA GLY A 118 -13.52 17.44 13.20
C GLY A 118 -12.88 16.56 12.12
N ALA A 119 -12.86 16.99 10.85
CA ALA A 119 -12.11 16.28 9.83
C ALA A 119 -10.59 16.41 10.01
N HIS A 120 -9.90 15.30 9.79
CA HIS A 120 -8.45 15.19 9.83
C HIS A 120 -7.90 15.34 8.42
N HIS A 121 -6.99 16.31 8.24
CA HIS A 121 -6.28 16.48 6.98
C HIS A 121 -5.20 15.42 6.83
N LEU A 122 -5.15 14.75 5.67
CA LEU A 122 -4.16 13.71 5.38
C LEU A 122 -3.15 14.18 4.33
N LEU A 123 -3.64 14.66 3.18
CA LEU A 123 -2.85 15.20 2.07
C LEU A 123 -3.58 16.39 1.47
N SER A 124 -2.90 17.20 0.66
CA SER A 124 -3.56 18.28 -0.09
C SER A 124 -4.70 17.72 -0.94
N GLY A 125 -5.93 18.16 -0.68
CA GLY A 125 -7.14 17.67 -1.34
C GLY A 125 -7.65 16.31 -0.83
N LEU A 126 -7.22 15.86 0.34
CA LEU A 126 -7.71 14.64 0.98
C LEU A 126 -7.76 14.80 2.50
N SER A 127 -8.99 14.75 3.02
CA SER A 127 -9.28 14.70 4.45
C SER A 127 -10.16 13.51 4.76
N TRP A 128 -10.21 13.12 6.03
CA TRP A 128 -11.10 12.06 6.52
C TRP A 128 -11.83 12.47 7.79
N TYR A 129 -13.01 11.90 8.01
CA TYR A 129 -13.75 12.08 9.26
C TYR A 129 -14.59 10.84 9.57
N ALA A 130 -14.84 10.60 10.87
CA ALA A 130 -15.80 9.60 11.30
C ALA A 130 -17.21 10.05 10.91
N SER A 131 -17.95 9.19 10.23
CA SER A 131 -19.33 9.44 9.84
C SER A 131 -20.25 8.60 10.71
N ASP A 132 -21.37 9.17 11.15
CA ASP A 132 -22.42 8.37 11.78
C ASP A 132 -23.35 7.77 10.70
N GLN A 133 -24.31 6.93 11.12
CA GLN A 133 -25.29 6.35 10.21
C GLN A 133 -26.43 7.31 9.84
N THR A 134 -26.49 8.47 10.50
CA THR A 134 -27.63 9.40 10.55
C THR A 134 -27.39 10.72 9.83
N THR A 135 -26.13 11.02 9.47
CA THR A 135 -25.75 12.23 8.77
C THR A 135 -26.19 12.14 7.31
N GLN A 136 -26.54 13.31 6.78
CA GLN A 136 -26.72 13.59 5.36
C GLN A 136 -25.68 12.85 4.51
N PRO A 137 -26.05 12.36 3.29
CA PRO A 137 -25.11 11.68 2.42
C PRO A 137 -23.82 12.49 2.24
N PRO A 138 -22.65 11.83 2.11
CA PRO A 138 -21.39 12.50 1.90
C PRO A 138 -21.46 13.51 0.75
N ALA A 139 -20.69 14.58 0.84
CA ALA A 139 -20.57 15.55 -0.25
C ALA A 139 -20.15 14.85 -1.55
N PRO A 140 -20.62 15.29 -2.73
CA PRO A 140 -20.26 14.69 -4.01
C PRO A 140 -18.75 14.49 -4.17
N GLY A 141 -18.37 13.30 -4.64
CA GLY A 141 -16.96 12.90 -4.79
C GLY A 141 -16.30 12.39 -3.52
N SER A 142 -16.99 12.39 -2.37
CA SER A 142 -16.52 11.70 -1.16
C SER A 142 -16.81 10.20 -1.24
N LEU A 143 -16.07 9.40 -0.47
CA LEU A 143 -16.22 7.95 -0.39
C LEU A 143 -16.43 7.53 1.07
N ALA A 144 -17.52 6.83 1.34
CA ALA A 144 -17.82 6.24 2.63
C ALA A 144 -17.32 4.79 2.70
N PHE A 145 -16.67 4.45 3.81
CA PHE A 145 -16.09 3.14 4.07
C PHE A 145 -16.72 2.50 5.30
N ALA A 146 -16.88 1.17 5.30
CA ALA A 146 -17.26 0.40 6.47
C ALA A 146 -16.10 -0.48 6.96
N GLY A 147 -15.80 -0.39 8.26
CA GLY A 147 -14.66 -1.07 8.86
C GLY A 147 -13.31 -0.42 8.51
N VAL A 148 -12.27 -0.92 9.17
CA VAL A 148 -10.90 -0.43 9.02
C VAL A 148 -9.91 -1.60 8.97
N ALA A 149 -8.79 -1.40 8.29
CA ALA A 149 -7.61 -2.24 8.42
C ALA A 149 -6.76 -1.69 9.57
N ALA A 150 -6.40 -2.53 10.53
CA ALA A 150 -5.66 -2.10 11.71
C ALA A 150 -4.55 -3.10 12.04
N TRP A 151 -3.44 -2.56 12.52
CA TRP A 151 -2.28 -3.32 12.94
C TRP A 151 -2.05 -3.14 14.44
N GLY A 152 -1.70 -4.24 15.10
CA GLY A 152 -1.19 -4.19 16.46
C GLY A 152 0.20 -3.54 16.53
N PRO A 153 0.67 -3.16 17.72
CA PRO A 153 2.00 -2.59 17.90
C PRO A 153 3.10 -3.48 17.30
N GLY A 154 3.95 -2.93 16.43
CA GLY A 154 5.04 -3.66 15.78
C GLY A 154 4.63 -4.62 14.66
N GLN A 155 3.33 -4.80 14.42
CA GLN A 155 2.84 -5.80 13.45
C GLN A 155 3.11 -5.35 12.01
N LEU A 156 2.86 -4.08 11.67
CA LEU A 156 3.10 -3.59 10.31
C LEU A 156 4.58 -3.66 9.96
N GLU A 157 5.45 -3.36 10.92
CA GLU A 157 6.90 -3.39 10.78
C GLU A 157 7.38 -4.83 10.50
N GLN A 158 6.82 -5.81 11.22
CA GLN A 158 7.08 -7.23 10.96
C GLN A 158 6.60 -7.66 9.57
N GLU A 159 5.41 -7.24 9.15
CA GLU A 159 4.87 -7.53 7.82
C GLU A 159 5.73 -6.89 6.71
N LEU A 160 6.17 -5.64 6.90
CA LEU A 160 7.08 -4.95 5.98
C LEU A 160 8.43 -5.66 5.88
N ALA A 161 9.02 -6.06 7.02
CA ALA A 161 10.26 -6.83 7.05
C ALA A 161 10.12 -8.21 6.39
N GLY A 162 8.95 -8.83 6.51
CA GLY A 162 8.57 -10.06 5.83
C GLY A 162 8.29 -9.89 4.33
N GLY A 163 8.30 -8.65 3.83
CA GLY A 163 8.04 -8.35 2.42
C GLY A 163 6.57 -8.57 2.04
N ALA A 164 5.64 -8.23 2.94
CA ALA A 164 4.20 -8.29 2.68
C ALA A 164 3.69 -7.13 1.83
N TRP A 165 4.30 -5.94 2.00
CA TRP A 165 3.79 -4.69 1.43
C TRP A 165 4.87 -3.93 0.66
N TRP A 166 4.45 -3.19 -0.37
CA TRP A 166 5.17 -2.01 -0.84
C TRP A 166 4.55 -0.76 -0.21
N VAL A 167 5.37 0.14 0.31
CA VAL A 167 4.93 1.46 0.76
C VAL A 167 5.09 2.44 -0.40
N VAL A 168 4.00 3.11 -0.78
CA VAL A 168 3.95 3.94 -1.99
C VAL A 168 3.36 5.31 -1.65
N GLU A 169 3.86 6.34 -2.32
CA GLU A 169 3.21 7.65 -2.33
C GLU A 169 1.95 7.62 -3.20
N VAL A 170 0.92 8.36 -2.78
CA VAL A 170 -0.32 8.49 -3.53
C VAL A 170 -0.74 9.95 -3.60
N ARG A 171 -1.34 10.36 -4.71
CA ARG A 171 -2.02 11.66 -4.82
C ARG A 171 -3.48 11.51 -4.42
N ALA A 172 -4.07 12.58 -3.89
CA ALA A 172 -5.49 12.59 -3.51
C ALA A 172 -6.42 12.06 -4.63
N ALA A 173 -6.19 12.49 -5.88
CA ALA A 173 -6.99 12.05 -7.02
C ALA A 173 -6.96 10.52 -7.26
N GLU A 174 -5.85 9.85 -6.93
CA GLU A 174 -5.71 8.40 -7.11
C GLU A 174 -6.58 7.61 -6.11
N VAL A 175 -6.79 8.16 -4.90
CA VAL A 175 -7.64 7.55 -3.86
C VAL A 175 -9.10 7.43 -4.32
N PHE A 176 -9.57 8.43 -5.08
CA PHE A 176 -10.95 8.49 -5.58
C PHE A 176 -11.15 7.75 -6.91
N THR A 177 -10.11 7.14 -7.49
CA THR A 177 -10.25 6.36 -8.72
C THR A 177 -11.12 5.12 -8.53
N PRO A 178 -11.76 4.60 -9.60
CA PRO A 178 -12.49 3.35 -9.53
C PRO A 178 -11.59 2.18 -9.05
N PRO A 179 -12.12 1.29 -8.20
CA PRO A 179 -11.32 0.31 -7.46
C PRO A 179 -10.60 -0.73 -8.35
N GLY A 180 -11.16 -1.05 -9.53
CA GLY A 180 -10.77 -2.22 -10.32
C GLY A 180 -9.30 -2.29 -10.75
N ASN A 181 -8.67 -1.13 -11.06
CA ASN A 181 -7.31 -1.09 -11.59
C ASN A 181 -6.28 -0.54 -10.60
N LEU A 182 -6.70 -0.13 -9.40
CA LEU A 182 -5.84 0.60 -8.47
C LEU A 182 -4.64 -0.24 -8.02
N TRP A 183 -4.86 -1.50 -7.64
CA TRP A 183 -3.77 -2.40 -7.23
C TRP A 183 -2.76 -2.63 -8.35
N ALA A 184 -3.22 -3.00 -9.55
CA ALA A 184 -2.34 -3.26 -10.69
C ALA A 184 -1.51 -2.01 -11.07
N THR A 185 -2.15 -0.84 -11.04
CA THR A 185 -1.50 0.44 -11.37
C THR A 185 -0.39 0.80 -10.38
N LEU A 186 -0.62 0.59 -9.08
CA LEU A 186 0.37 0.89 -8.05
C LEU A 186 1.44 -0.20 -7.94
N ALA A 187 1.07 -1.47 -8.08
CA ALA A 187 2.00 -2.59 -8.07
C ALA A 187 3.00 -2.51 -9.23
N ALA A 188 2.57 -2.07 -10.42
CA ALA A 188 3.44 -1.87 -11.58
C ALA A 188 4.57 -0.84 -11.35
N ARG A 189 4.51 -0.01 -10.29
CA ARG A 189 5.61 0.91 -9.92
C ARG A 189 6.80 0.18 -9.25
N HIS A 190 6.60 -1.07 -8.85
CA HIS A 190 7.57 -1.86 -8.07
C HIS A 190 7.89 -3.23 -8.70
N LEU A 191 7.28 -3.55 -9.85
CA LEU A 191 7.54 -4.76 -10.64
C LEU A 191 8.50 -4.44 -11.79
#